data_AF-A0A9W7BXR1-F1
#
_entry.id   AF-A0A9W7BXR1-F1
#
_cell.length_a   1.000
_cell.length_b   1.000
_cell.length_c   1.000
_cell.angle_alpha   90.00
_cell.angle_beta   90.00
_cell.angle_gamma   90.00
#
_symmetry.space_group_name_H-M   'P 1'
#
loop_
_entity.id
_entity.type
_entity.pdbx_description
1 polymer ?
#
loop_
_entity_poly.entity_id
_entity_poly.type
_entity_poly.pdbx_seq_one_letter_code
_entity_poly.pdbx_strand_id
1 'polypeptide(L)'
;MSFNDLQSASALSSLLNSSTPPYALVMYTATWCGPCNRVKPIIQQKVSSDWSKFSASCTFSYLYEDGEGVDVASYGVSAFPTFRLYKTGSGDPKDCLGEVKGGDVEGVQRLLEEHVKELFGANGNSMGGQALTGEDAREARLRRLAGGNNTAASPPAPPASSDTPMADAGEAVVKTLVEDMGFEETMAKKGVKNSNGTLEGAIDWITAHQDDPMDTEEEPSGAICMEAGKVSADSAIVKSYKCNDCGRILSSMANLELHANKSGHSDFSESTEEVKPLTEEEKKAKVEEIKQLLAAKKAQREEEEKKQNVLSEKQRRNMGKEMAKTREEMEKDERKRIIYAKKKEKEDAKKERERIRREIEADKLERRANKGKIKSSLGVDGYNPSAIQYDKDDGADAPVEKVSAIPKKTKTVDTRDKNTRMNDLLTKIGQHRAGGDGERCLNLLKTFIGNVVDNPTEAKYRGVNTAGKAYKSRIKGIVGAKKVLELCGWSMGEEEKLVLPIGEEDLEWMAAVRGKIEAEIVKFNNDF
;
A
#
# COMPACT_ATOMS: atom_id res chain seq x y z
N MET A 1 -17.49 11.10 -5.71
CA MET A 1 -17.65 10.96 -4.25
C MET A 1 -16.36 11.41 -3.60
N SER A 2 -16.40 12.42 -2.74
CA SER A 2 -15.25 12.87 -1.94
C SER A 2 -15.17 12.10 -0.61
N PHE A 3 -14.01 12.20 0.04
CA PHE A 3 -13.87 11.91 1.47
C PHE A 3 -14.27 13.15 2.28
N ASN A 4 -14.82 12.95 3.47
CA ASN A 4 -15.00 14.03 4.44
C ASN A 4 -13.71 14.26 5.22
N ASP A 5 -13.07 15.42 5.06
CA ASP A 5 -11.94 15.85 5.89
C ASP A 5 -12.43 16.28 7.29
N LEU A 6 -12.18 15.47 8.32
CA LEU A 6 -12.49 15.76 9.71
C LEU A 6 -11.31 16.54 10.34
N GLN A 7 -11.57 17.76 10.79
CA GLN A 7 -10.57 18.63 11.42
C GLN A 7 -10.66 18.69 12.96
N SER A 8 -11.52 17.91 13.60
CA SER A 8 -11.64 17.89 15.07
C SER A 8 -12.07 16.53 15.63
N ALA A 9 -11.72 16.30 16.90
CA ALA A 9 -12.15 15.12 17.65
C ALA A 9 -13.67 15.11 17.90
N SER A 10 -14.31 16.28 18.03
CA SER A 10 -15.76 16.40 18.17
C SER A 10 -16.50 16.00 16.89
N ALA A 11 -15.93 16.28 15.71
CA ALA A 11 -16.47 15.81 14.43
C ALA A 11 -16.37 14.29 14.28
N LEU A 12 -15.25 13.67 14.70
CA LEU A 12 -15.13 12.20 14.75
C LEU A 12 -16.18 11.58 15.66
N SER A 13 -16.32 12.07 16.90
CA SER A 13 -17.32 11.55 17.84
C SER A 13 -18.75 11.76 17.34
N SER A 14 -19.03 12.87 16.63
CA SER A 14 -20.34 13.13 16.02
C SER A 14 -20.63 12.16 14.87
N LEU A 15 -19.63 11.85 14.04
CA LEU A 15 -19.74 10.82 13.00
C LEU A 15 -20.01 9.46 13.60
N LEU A 16 -19.24 9.03 14.62
CA LEU A 16 -19.38 7.73 15.27
C LEU A 16 -20.71 7.56 16.03
N ASN A 17 -21.31 8.65 16.50
CA ASN A 17 -22.64 8.65 17.14
C ASN A 17 -23.82 8.78 16.17
N SER A 18 -23.57 8.99 14.86
CA SER A 18 -24.65 9.04 13.86
C SER A 18 -25.24 7.66 13.60
N SER A 19 -26.55 7.58 13.27
CA SER A 19 -27.23 6.30 13.02
C SER A 19 -27.11 5.83 11.56
N THR A 20 -26.60 6.67 10.65
CA THR A 20 -26.61 6.44 9.20
C THR A 20 -25.46 7.20 8.53
N PRO A 21 -24.66 6.57 7.65
CA PRO A 21 -24.67 5.13 7.31
C PRO A 21 -24.12 4.25 8.46
N PRO A 22 -24.35 2.93 8.45
CA PRO A 22 -24.03 2.03 9.58
C PRO A 22 -22.54 1.71 9.79
N TYR A 23 -21.65 2.14 8.89
CA TYR A 23 -20.21 2.03 9.05
C TYR A 23 -19.50 3.35 8.71
N ALA A 24 -18.30 3.55 9.26
CA ALA A 24 -17.42 4.67 8.90
C ALA A 24 -15.96 4.19 8.78
N LEU A 25 -15.34 4.39 7.62
CA LEU A 25 -13.92 4.15 7.41
C LEU A 25 -13.15 5.46 7.60
N VAL A 26 -12.32 5.51 8.65
CA VAL A 26 -11.48 6.66 8.98
C VAL A 26 -10.03 6.35 8.64
N MET A 27 -9.43 7.13 7.74
CA MET A 27 -7.99 7.13 7.50
C MET A 27 -7.33 8.22 8.36
N TYR A 28 -6.59 7.78 9.37
CA TYR A 28 -5.71 8.60 10.18
C TYR A 28 -4.48 8.97 9.35
N THR A 29 -4.20 10.27 9.26
CA THR A 29 -3.21 10.85 8.35
C THR A 29 -2.51 12.06 8.98
N ALA A 30 -1.43 12.53 8.36
CA ALA A 30 -0.74 13.76 8.73
C ALA A 30 -0.28 14.50 7.47
N THR A 31 -0.28 15.83 7.50
CA THR A 31 0.07 16.68 6.35
C THR A 31 1.52 16.47 5.86
N TRP A 32 2.45 16.27 6.80
CA TRP A 32 3.86 15.95 6.53
C TRP A 32 4.14 14.48 6.16
N CYS A 33 3.14 13.58 6.24
CA CYS A 33 3.32 12.15 6.01
C CYS A 33 3.44 11.84 4.50
N GLY A 34 4.68 11.79 3.99
CA GLY A 34 4.97 11.42 2.59
C GLY A 34 4.31 10.12 2.10
N PRO A 35 4.23 9.02 2.89
CA PRO A 35 3.44 7.84 2.52
C PRO A 35 1.93 8.11 2.41
N CYS A 36 1.37 8.92 3.30
CA CYS A 36 -0.06 9.27 3.29
C CYS A 36 -0.41 10.06 2.03
N ASN A 37 0.40 11.05 1.67
CA ASN A 37 0.20 11.91 0.51
C ASN A 37 0.26 11.12 -0.83
N ARG A 38 0.98 9.98 -0.87
CA ARG A 38 0.95 9.05 -2.03
C ARG A 38 -0.28 8.15 -2.06
N VAL A 39 -0.84 7.82 -0.89
CA VAL A 39 -1.96 6.87 -0.76
C VAL A 39 -3.32 7.58 -0.90
N LYS A 40 -3.45 8.83 -0.44
CA LYS A 40 -4.66 9.66 -0.53
C LYS A 40 -5.33 9.64 -1.92
N PRO A 41 -4.64 9.94 -3.05
CA PRO A 41 -5.27 9.92 -4.38
C PRO A 41 -5.69 8.52 -4.85
N ILE A 42 -4.92 7.48 -4.54
CA ILE A 42 -5.25 6.08 -4.89
C ILE A 42 -6.55 5.65 -4.18
N ILE A 43 -6.69 6.05 -2.92
CA ILE A 43 -7.87 5.80 -2.09
C ILE A 43 -9.10 6.59 -2.60
N GLN A 44 -8.93 7.86 -3.02
CA GLN A 44 -10.01 8.65 -3.64
C GLN A 44 -10.48 8.06 -4.97
N GLN A 45 -9.54 7.56 -5.79
CA GLN A 45 -9.85 6.83 -7.02
C GLN A 45 -10.64 5.55 -6.73
N LYS A 46 -10.21 4.74 -5.74
CA LYS A 46 -10.88 3.50 -5.32
C LYS A 46 -12.29 3.73 -4.74
N VAL A 47 -12.52 4.82 -4.01
CA VAL A 47 -13.87 5.22 -3.58
C VAL A 47 -14.76 5.62 -4.76
N SER A 48 -14.18 6.21 -5.80
CA SER A 48 -14.92 6.60 -7.01
C SER A 48 -15.21 5.43 -7.96
N SER A 49 -14.39 4.38 -7.97
CA SER A 49 -14.64 3.16 -8.76
C SER A 49 -15.17 1.99 -7.93
N ASP A 50 -14.30 1.26 -7.24
CA ASP A 50 -14.54 -0.11 -6.78
C ASP A 50 -15.32 -0.17 -5.47
N TRP A 51 -15.19 0.86 -4.62
CA TRP A 51 -15.86 0.98 -3.33
C TRP A 51 -17.13 1.84 -3.42
N SER A 52 -17.53 2.28 -4.62
CA SER A 52 -18.82 2.95 -4.87
C SER A 52 -20.00 2.12 -4.36
N LYS A 53 -19.95 0.79 -4.53
CA LYS A 53 -20.91 -0.19 -3.96
C LYS A 53 -21.07 -0.11 -2.43
N PHE A 54 -20.06 0.40 -1.72
CA PHE A 54 -20.09 0.56 -0.27
C PHE A 54 -20.57 1.95 0.19
N SER A 55 -20.65 2.97 -0.69
CA SER A 55 -20.91 4.36 -0.25
C SER A 55 -22.30 4.59 0.37
N ALA A 56 -23.27 3.73 0.07
CA ALA A 56 -24.59 3.74 0.74
C ALA A 56 -24.56 3.12 2.16
N SER A 57 -23.50 2.36 2.49
CA SER A 57 -23.35 1.62 3.74
C SER A 57 -22.18 2.12 4.61
N CYS A 58 -21.23 2.86 4.04
CA CYS A 58 -20.02 3.32 4.72
C CYS A 58 -19.66 4.77 4.36
N THR A 59 -19.46 5.63 5.36
CA THR A 59 -18.85 6.96 5.18
C THR A 59 -17.33 6.82 5.05
N PHE A 60 -16.73 7.61 4.16
CA PHE A 60 -15.27 7.68 3.97
C PHE A 60 -14.73 9.01 4.52
N SER A 61 -13.83 8.96 5.49
CA SER A 61 -13.31 10.14 6.20
C SER A 61 -11.80 10.15 6.39
N TYR A 62 -11.22 11.35 6.33
CA TYR A 62 -9.84 11.61 6.75
C TYR A 62 -9.85 12.24 8.14
N LEU A 63 -8.89 11.90 9.00
CA LEU A 63 -8.64 12.59 10.26
C LEU A 63 -7.15 12.93 10.35
N TYR A 64 -6.84 14.20 10.57
CA TYR A 64 -5.46 14.68 10.66
C TYR A 64 -5.02 14.83 12.12
N GLU A 65 -3.75 14.53 12.41
CA GLU A 65 -3.18 14.70 13.76
C GLU A 65 -3.07 16.15 14.24
N ASP A 66 -3.12 17.12 13.32
CA ASP A 66 -3.11 18.56 13.59
C ASP A 66 -4.53 19.13 13.83
N GLY A 67 -5.56 18.27 13.86
CA GLY A 67 -6.95 18.64 14.13
C GLY A 67 -7.24 18.98 15.60
N GLU A 68 -8.27 19.81 15.82
CA GLU A 68 -8.63 20.32 17.15
C GLU A 68 -9.04 19.19 18.11
N GLY A 69 -8.26 19.04 19.19
CA GLY A 69 -8.47 18.00 20.21
C GLY A 69 -8.13 16.57 19.78
N VAL A 70 -7.50 16.37 18.61
CA VAL A 70 -7.22 15.04 18.04
C VAL A 70 -5.97 14.40 18.66
N ASP A 71 -6.12 13.69 19.78
CA ASP A 71 -5.08 12.77 20.25
C ASP A 71 -5.17 11.43 19.51
N VAL A 72 -4.35 11.27 18.46
CA VAL A 72 -4.23 10.04 17.67
C VAL A 72 -3.82 8.82 18.51
N ALA A 73 -3.00 9.02 19.55
CA ALA A 73 -2.58 7.95 20.45
C ALA A 73 -3.71 7.53 21.40
N SER A 74 -4.61 8.43 21.80
CA SER A 74 -5.80 8.09 22.59
C SER A 74 -6.70 7.06 21.91
N TYR A 75 -6.81 7.12 20.58
CA TYR A 75 -7.55 6.14 19.78
C TYR A 75 -6.80 4.80 19.66
N GLY A 76 -5.48 4.78 19.89
CA GLY A 76 -4.62 3.60 19.78
C GLY A 76 -3.94 3.43 18.41
N VAL A 77 -4.02 4.44 17.55
CA VAL A 77 -3.30 4.47 16.26
C VAL A 77 -1.82 4.76 16.53
N SER A 78 -0.93 3.99 15.90
CA SER A 78 0.51 3.98 16.23
C SER A 78 1.44 4.30 15.05
N ALA A 79 0.90 4.65 13.90
CA ALA A 79 1.62 4.91 12.65
C ALA A 79 0.70 5.56 11.61
N PHE A 80 1.27 6.18 10.58
CA PHE A 80 0.52 6.78 9.47
C PHE A 80 0.97 6.23 8.09
N PRO A 81 0.05 6.12 7.10
CA PRO A 81 -1.40 6.18 7.29
C PRO A 81 -1.89 4.93 8.06
N THR A 82 -3.02 5.04 8.75
CA THR A 82 -3.71 3.89 9.35
C THR A 82 -5.20 4.01 9.07
N PHE A 83 -5.81 2.94 8.58
CA PHE A 83 -7.24 2.86 8.28
C PHE A 83 -7.93 2.07 9.37
N ARG A 84 -9.06 2.58 9.86
CA ARG A 84 -9.93 1.87 10.81
C ARG A 84 -11.36 1.91 10.34
N LEU A 85 -12.01 0.75 10.40
CA LEU A 85 -13.44 0.64 10.15
C LEU A 85 -14.18 0.62 11.49
N TYR A 86 -15.10 1.57 11.65
CA TYR A 86 -15.97 1.69 12.80
C TYR A 86 -17.39 1.28 12.43
N LYS A 87 -18.12 0.75 13.42
CA LYS A 87 -19.57 0.59 13.33
C LYS A 87 -20.23 1.82 13.93
N THR A 88 -21.02 2.55 13.14
CA THR A 88 -21.67 3.75 13.61
C THR A 88 -22.75 3.40 14.64
N GLY A 89 -22.78 4.13 15.75
CA GLY A 89 -23.57 3.80 16.95
C GLY A 89 -22.86 2.94 18.01
N SER A 90 -21.55 2.64 17.88
CA SER A 90 -20.78 2.03 19.00
C SER A 90 -20.37 3.04 20.08
N GLY A 91 -20.29 4.34 19.73
CA GLY A 91 -19.98 5.44 20.64
C GLY A 91 -18.50 5.57 21.05
N ASP A 92 -17.79 4.45 21.23
CA ASP A 92 -16.38 4.41 21.66
C ASP A 92 -15.39 4.50 20.49
N PRO A 93 -14.54 5.55 20.39
CA PRO A 93 -13.52 5.68 19.33
C PRO A 93 -12.39 4.63 19.34
N LYS A 94 -12.40 3.72 20.33
CA LYS A 94 -11.49 2.57 20.44
C LYS A 94 -12.09 1.27 19.90
N ASP A 95 -13.43 1.19 19.77
CA ASP A 95 -14.13 0.00 19.26
C ASP A 95 -14.21 0.04 17.73
N CYS A 96 -13.05 -0.21 17.09
CA CYS A 96 -12.98 -0.43 15.64
C CYS A 96 -13.14 -1.93 15.32
N LEU A 97 -13.95 -2.23 14.30
CA LEU A 97 -14.16 -3.60 13.80
C LEU A 97 -12.86 -4.23 13.28
N GLY A 98 -11.97 -3.39 12.72
CA GLY A 98 -10.63 -3.79 12.33
C GLY A 98 -9.78 -2.60 11.87
N GLU A 99 -8.47 -2.86 11.75
CA GLU A 99 -7.44 -1.86 11.49
C GLU A 99 -6.44 -2.36 10.44
N VAL A 100 -6.09 -1.50 9.48
CA VAL A 100 -5.06 -1.74 8.47
C VAL A 100 -3.98 -0.66 8.61
N LYS A 101 -2.75 -1.08 8.93
CA LYS A 101 -1.60 -0.18 9.14
C LYS A 101 -0.78 -0.02 7.86
N GLY A 102 -0.47 1.22 7.51
CA GLY A 102 0.29 1.56 6.30
C GLY A 102 -0.60 1.66 5.06
N GLY A 103 0.02 1.93 3.91
CA GLY A 103 -0.65 2.16 2.62
C GLY A 103 -1.19 0.92 1.92
N ASP A 104 -1.70 -0.08 2.65
CA ASP A 104 -2.22 -1.33 2.10
C ASP A 104 -3.66 -1.18 1.61
N VAL A 105 -3.81 -0.71 0.37
CA VAL A 105 -5.11 -0.51 -0.30
C VAL A 105 -5.89 -1.83 -0.47
N GLU A 106 -5.20 -2.95 -0.68
CA GLU A 106 -5.82 -4.28 -0.81
C GLU A 106 -6.33 -4.80 0.54
N GLY A 107 -5.59 -4.51 1.62
CA GLY A 107 -6.03 -4.72 2.99
C GLY A 107 -7.29 -3.94 3.35
N VAL A 108 -7.37 -2.67 2.96
CA VAL A 108 -8.58 -1.84 3.18
C VAL A 108 -9.77 -2.37 2.37
N GLN A 109 -9.56 -2.77 1.11
CA GLN A 109 -10.64 -3.36 0.30
C GLN A 109 -11.21 -4.63 0.96
N ARG A 110 -10.33 -5.53 1.43
CA ARG A 110 -10.74 -6.73 2.17
C ARG A 110 -11.50 -6.41 3.46
N LEU A 111 -11.07 -5.40 4.23
CA LEU A 111 -11.73 -4.98 5.46
C LEU A 111 -13.17 -4.48 5.20
N LEU A 112 -13.38 -3.77 4.09
CA LEU A 112 -14.71 -3.36 3.64
C LEU A 112 -15.54 -4.58 3.20
N GLU A 113 -14.98 -5.47 2.38
CA GLU A 113 -15.67 -6.68 1.88
C GLU A 113 -16.03 -7.68 2.99
N GLU A 114 -15.27 -7.74 4.09
CA GLU A 114 -15.52 -8.64 5.23
C GLU A 114 -16.61 -8.11 6.19
N HIS A 115 -16.68 -6.79 6.40
CA HIS A 115 -17.52 -6.21 7.46
C HIS A 115 -18.69 -5.36 6.94
N VAL A 116 -18.52 -4.64 5.82
CA VAL A 116 -19.56 -3.79 5.24
C VAL A 116 -20.43 -4.65 4.32
N LYS A 117 -21.57 -5.11 4.85
CA LYS A 117 -22.57 -5.79 4.03
C LYS A 117 -23.04 -4.86 2.92
N GLU A 118 -22.88 -5.29 1.68
CA GLU A 118 -23.42 -4.59 0.52
C GLU A 118 -24.95 -4.50 0.64
N LEU A 119 -25.49 -3.29 0.85
CA LEU A 119 -26.92 -3.02 0.77
C LEU A 119 -27.39 -3.03 -0.69
N PHE A 120 -27.30 -4.19 -1.32
CA PHE A 120 -28.03 -4.47 -2.55
C PHE A 120 -29.53 -4.28 -2.30
N GLY A 121 -30.17 -3.46 -3.14
CA GLY A 121 -31.59 -3.19 -3.06
C GLY A 121 -32.43 -4.48 -3.09
N ALA A 122 -33.54 -4.48 -2.35
CA ALA A 122 -34.30 -5.69 -2.07
C ALA A 122 -34.89 -6.36 -3.33
N ASN A 123 -34.16 -7.34 -3.89
CA ASN A 123 -34.70 -8.36 -4.80
C ASN A 123 -33.79 -9.61 -4.86
N GLY A 124 -34.21 -10.67 -4.15
CA GLY A 124 -33.92 -12.08 -4.43
C GLY A 124 -32.50 -12.52 -4.83
N ASN A 125 -31.66 -12.90 -3.85
CA ASN A 125 -31.56 -14.32 -3.46
C ASN A 125 -30.57 -14.53 -2.30
N SER A 126 -30.99 -15.31 -1.30
CA SER A 126 -30.10 -15.73 -0.19
C SER A 126 -29.20 -16.88 -0.65
N MET A 127 -27.89 -16.65 -0.68
CA MET A 127 -26.85 -17.68 -0.88
C MET A 127 -26.66 -18.54 0.39
N GLY A 128 -27.75 -19.11 0.90
CA GLY A 128 -27.71 -20.13 1.95
C GLY A 128 -27.24 -21.46 1.36
N GLY A 129 -26.04 -21.90 1.75
CA GLY A 129 -25.46 -23.15 1.25
C GLY A 129 -26.23 -24.38 1.71
N GLN A 130 -27.05 -24.96 0.84
CA GLN A 130 -27.63 -26.30 1.03
C GLN A 130 -26.73 -27.36 0.39
N ALA A 131 -26.45 -28.43 1.13
CA ALA A 131 -25.74 -29.59 0.62
C ALA A 131 -26.68 -30.39 -0.29
N LEU A 132 -26.51 -30.24 -1.61
CA LEU A 132 -27.24 -31.02 -2.61
C LEU A 132 -26.98 -32.52 -2.46
N THR A 133 -27.99 -33.33 -2.72
CA THR A 133 -27.84 -34.79 -2.69
C THR A 133 -27.09 -35.28 -3.93
N GLY A 134 -26.64 -36.55 -3.88
CA GLY A 134 -25.90 -37.16 -4.99
C GLY A 134 -26.70 -37.28 -6.30
N GLU A 135 -28.03 -37.13 -6.25
CA GLU A 135 -28.92 -37.27 -7.40
C GLU A 135 -29.12 -35.92 -8.11
N ASP A 136 -29.35 -34.83 -7.37
CA ASP A 136 -29.42 -33.46 -7.91
C ASP A 136 -28.15 -33.10 -8.70
N ALA A 137 -26.99 -33.43 -8.12
CA ALA A 137 -25.68 -33.21 -8.74
C ALA A 137 -25.45 -34.06 -10.00
N ARG A 138 -26.19 -35.16 -10.16
CA ARG A 138 -26.14 -36.05 -11.32
C ARG A 138 -27.06 -35.56 -12.44
N GLU A 139 -28.27 -35.11 -12.09
CA GLU A 139 -29.21 -34.51 -13.04
C GLU A 139 -28.67 -33.19 -13.62
N ALA A 140 -28.11 -32.31 -12.79
CA ALA A 140 -27.43 -31.10 -13.23
C ALA A 140 -26.26 -31.37 -14.21
N ARG A 141 -25.64 -32.56 -14.12
CA ARG A 141 -24.58 -33.02 -15.03
C ARG A 141 -25.14 -33.55 -16.35
N LEU A 142 -26.21 -34.35 -16.30
CA LEU A 142 -26.98 -34.81 -17.47
C LEU A 142 -27.50 -33.62 -18.29
N ARG A 143 -28.04 -32.60 -17.63
CA ARG A 143 -28.56 -31.37 -18.27
C ARG A 143 -27.48 -30.56 -19.00
N ARG A 144 -26.20 -30.67 -18.60
CA ARG A 144 -25.05 -30.11 -19.32
C ARG A 144 -24.55 -30.98 -20.48
N LEU A 145 -24.75 -32.30 -20.42
CA LEU A 145 -24.38 -33.20 -21.52
C LEU A 145 -25.42 -33.21 -22.66
N ALA A 146 -26.70 -32.97 -22.36
CA ALA A 146 -27.77 -32.91 -23.37
C ALA A 146 -27.77 -31.62 -24.21
N GLY A 147 -27.09 -30.56 -23.76
CA GLY A 147 -27.09 -29.23 -24.38
C GLY A 147 -26.06 -29.05 -25.50
N GLY A 148 -26.04 -29.96 -26.49
CA GLY A 148 -25.04 -29.95 -27.57
C GLY A 148 -25.38 -29.01 -28.72
N ASN A 149 -25.04 -27.71 -28.65
CA ASN A 149 -24.84 -26.90 -29.85
C ASN A 149 -23.90 -25.70 -29.64
N ASN A 150 -23.05 -25.40 -30.62
CA ASN A 150 -22.09 -24.29 -30.55
C ASN A 150 -22.63 -23.03 -31.22
N THR A 151 -22.92 -22.00 -30.44
CA THR A 151 -23.03 -20.61 -30.92
C THR A 151 -22.19 -19.71 -30.02
N ALA A 152 -21.11 -19.14 -30.57
CA ALA A 152 -20.29 -18.18 -29.85
C ALA A 152 -21.03 -16.84 -29.73
N ALA A 153 -21.58 -16.58 -28.55
CA ALA A 153 -22.13 -15.26 -28.22
C ALA A 153 -20.97 -14.30 -27.90
N SER A 154 -20.91 -13.18 -28.60
CA SER A 154 -19.99 -12.08 -28.29
C SER A 154 -20.25 -11.51 -26.90
N PRO A 155 -19.25 -10.89 -26.24
CA PRO A 155 -19.52 -10.01 -25.11
C PRO A 155 -20.47 -8.87 -25.55
N PRO A 156 -21.37 -8.40 -24.68
CA PRO A 156 -22.24 -7.27 -25.00
C PRO A 156 -21.42 -6.00 -25.25
N ALA A 157 -21.84 -5.22 -26.25
CA ALA A 157 -21.33 -3.87 -26.47
C ALA A 157 -21.73 -2.94 -25.30
N PRO A 158 -21.00 -1.84 -25.04
CA PRO A 158 -21.44 -0.84 -24.07
C PRO A 158 -22.80 -0.26 -24.47
N PRO A 159 -23.67 0.10 -23.49
CA PRO A 159 -24.95 0.72 -23.78
C PRO A 159 -24.74 2.09 -24.42
N ALA A 160 -25.36 2.31 -25.59
CA ALA A 160 -25.41 3.63 -26.20
C ALA A 160 -26.45 4.51 -25.50
N SER A 161 -26.12 5.79 -25.36
CA SER A 161 -27.02 6.96 -25.26
C SER A 161 -28.48 6.70 -24.89
N SER A 162 -28.85 6.97 -23.64
CA SER A 162 -30.22 7.35 -23.29
C SER A 162 -30.41 8.85 -23.59
N ASP A 163 -31.18 9.18 -24.62
CA ASP A 163 -31.50 10.58 -24.94
C ASP A 163 -32.38 11.20 -23.85
N THR A 164 -31.80 12.14 -23.11
CA THR A 164 -32.52 13.14 -22.29
C THR A 164 -31.88 14.51 -22.56
N PRO A 165 -32.67 15.59 -22.70
CA PRO A 165 -32.21 16.83 -23.33
C PRO A 165 -31.18 17.59 -22.49
N MET A 166 -29.88 17.41 -22.81
CA MET A 166 -28.76 18.19 -22.26
C MET A 166 -28.68 19.61 -22.86
N ALA A 167 -29.75 20.39 -22.68
CA ALA A 167 -29.74 21.84 -22.89
C ALA A 167 -29.60 22.61 -21.57
N ASP A 168 -30.37 22.18 -20.56
CA ASP A 168 -30.60 22.90 -19.29
C ASP A 168 -29.35 22.95 -18.38
N ALA A 169 -28.63 21.82 -18.27
CA ALA A 169 -27.47 21.70 -17.39
C ALA A 169 -26.29 22.61 -17.76
N GLY A 170 -26.12 22.93 -19.06
CA GLY A 170 -25.06 23.84 -19.50
C GLY A 170 -25.32 25.29 -19.09
N GLU A 171 -26.58 25.72 -19.11
CA GLU A 171 -26.95 27.10 -18.78
C GLU A 171 -26.81 27.38 -17.27
N ALA A 172 -27.11 26.39 -16.42
CA ALA A 172 -26.82 26.47 -14.98
C ALA A 172 -25.33 26.66 -14.67
N VAL A 173 -24.43 25.96 -15.38
CA VAL A 173 -22.98 26.09 -15.20
C VAL A 173 -22.46 27.44 -15.72
N VAL A 174 -22.95 27.90 -16.88
CA VAL A 174 -22.67 29.25 -17.39
C VAL A 174 -23.11 30.31 -16.37
N LYS A 175 -24.30 30.15 -15.77
CA LYS A 175 -24.82 31.07 -14.77
C LYS A 175 -23.92 31.18 -13.54
N THR A 176 -23.46 30.06 -12.98
CA THR A 176 -22.48 30.06 -11.86
C THR A 176 -21.15 30.70 -12.25
N LEU A 177 -20.64 30.48 -13.46
CA LEU A 177 -19.40 31.12 -13.93
C LEU A 177 -19.53 32.65 -14.04
N VAL A 178 -20.71 33.16 -14.39
CA VAL A 178 -20.98 34.60 -14.53
C VAL A 178 -21.32 35.24 -13.17
N GLU A 179 -22.23 34.66 -12.39
CA GLU A 179 -22.73 35.24 -11.13
C GLU A 179 -21.79 35.02 -9.93
N ASP A 180 -21.23 33.81 -9.76
CA ASP A 180 -20.41 33.46 -8.59
C ASP A 180 -18.90 33.72 -8.83
N MET A 181 -18.44 33.64 -10.09
CA MET A 181 -17.01 33.78 -10.45
C MET A 181 -16.69 35.01 -11.32
N GLY A 182 -17.69 35.73 -11.83
CA GLY A 182 -17.49 36.99 -12.55
C GLY A 182 -16.86 36.88 -13.95
N PHE A 183 -16.89 35.70 -14.58
CA PHE A 183 -16.41 35.54 -15.96
C PHE A 183 -17.39 36.14 -16.97
N GLU A 184 -16.87 36.57 -18.12
CA GLU A 184 -17.71 37.05 -19.22
C GLU A 184 -18.60 35.91 -19.76
N GLU A 185 -19.88 36.20 -20.00
CA GLU A 185 -20.88 35.22 -20.45
C GLU A 185 -20.47 34.49 -21.74
N THR A 186 -19.78 35.16 -22.67
CA THR A 186 -19.32 34.53 -23.91
C THR A 186 -18.15 33.57 -23.67
N MET A 187 -17.24 33.90 -22.75
CA MET A 187 -16.13 33.03 -22.31
C MET A 187 -16.65 31.84 -21.50
N ALA A 188 -17.60 32.07 -20.60
CA ALA A 188 -18.30 31.01 -19.87
C ALA A 188 -18.97 30.02 -20.84
N LYS A 189 -19.71 30.52 -21.84
CA LYS A 189 -20.34 29.69 -22.89
C LYS A 189 -19.32 28.93 -23.74
N LYS A 190 -18.18 29.54 -24.10
CA LYS A 190 -17.08 28.86 -24.82
C LYS A 190 -16.44 27.75 -23.97
N GLY A 191 -16.13 28.03 -22.70
CA GLY A 191 -15.54 27.06 -21.76
C GLY A 191 -16.45 25.85 -21.50
N VAL A 192 -17.71 26.08 -21.17
CA VAL A 192 -18.72 25.03 -20.93
C VAL A 192 -18.95 24.15 -22.16
N LYS A 193 -18.88 24.75 -23.37
CA LYS A 193 -18.99 24.03 -24.64
C LYS A 193 -17.76 23.15 -24.94
N ASN A 194 -16.56 23.59 -24.56
CA ASN A 194 -15.33 22.82 -24.73
C ASN A 194 -15.10 21.79 -23.60
N SER A 195 -15.73 21.96 -22.43
CA SER A 195 -15.61 21.08 -21.26
C SER A 195 -16.70 20.00 -21.11
N ASN A 196 -17.54 19.81 -22.15
CA ASN A 196 -18.72 18.93 -22.13
C ASN A 196 -19.67 19.22 -20.95
N GLY A 197 -19.89 20.49 -20.61
CA GLY A 197 -20.85 20.88 -19.56
C GLY A 197 -20.32 20.82 -18.11
N THR A 198 -19.02 20.60 -17.90
CA THR A 198 -18.44 20.48 -16.54
C THR A 198 -17.87 21.82 -16.07
N LEU A 199 -18.25 22.26 -14.85
CA LEU A 199 -17.78 23.51 -14.24
C LEU A 199 -16.24 23.56 -14.13
N GLU A 200 -15.62 22.55 -13.52
CA GLU A 200 -14.16 22.48 -13.31
C GLU A 200 -13.40 22.56 -14.64
N GLY A 201 -13.79 21.77 -15.64
CA GLY A 201 -13.19 21.81 -16.97
C GLY A 201 -13.47 23.09 -17.76
N ALA A 202 -14.55 23.83 -17.43
CA ALA A 202 -14.81 25.14 -18.01
C ALA A 202 -13.87 26.20 -17.40
N ILE A 203 -13.61 26.13 -16.09
CA ILE A 203 -12.63 26.98 -15.39
C ILE A 203 -11.23 26.71 -15.95
N ASP A 204 -10.80 25.45 -16.02
CA ASP A 204 -9.49 25.07 -16.59
C ASP A 204 -9.33 25.59 -18.03
N TRP A 205 -10.39 25.52 -18.85
CA TRP A 205 -10.36 26.07 -20.21
C TRP A 205 -10.29 27.60 -20.22
N ILE A 206 -11.09 28.29 -19.41
CA ILE A 206 -11.10 29.76 -19.34
C ILE A 206 -9.74 30.29 -18.86
N THR A 207 -9.18 29.73 -17.80
CA THR A 207 -7.84 30.11 -17.28
C THR A 207 -6.73 29.82 -18.28
N ALA A 208 -6.84 28.76 -19.10
CA ALA A 208 -5.86 28.45 -20.14
C ALA A 208 -5.93 29.40 -21.37
N HIS A 209 -7.01 30.15 -21.56
CA HIS A 209 -7.22 31.08 -22.69
C HIS A 209 -7.54 32.51 -22.19
N GLN A 210 -7.09 32.86 -20.98
CA GLN A 210 -7.42 34.14 -20.34
C GLN A 210 -6.59 35.32 -20.89
N ASP A 211 -5.44 35.04 -21.51
CA ASP A 211 -4.53 36.02 -22.13
C ASP A 211 -4.62 36.04 -23.67
N ASP A 212 -5.48 35.21 -24.29
CA ASP A 212 -5.69 35.23 -25.74
C ASP A 212 -6.48 36.49 -26.15
N PRO A 213 -5.99 37.30 -27.12
CA PRO A 213 -6.69 38.51 -27.54
C PRO A 213 -8.05 38.15 -28.16
N MET A 214 -9.10 38.68 -27.54
CA MET A 214 -10.47 38.21 -27.75
C MET A 214 -11.07 38.72 -29.06
N ASP A 215 -10.89 37.94 -30.12
CA ASP A 215 -11.39 38.24 -31.46
C ASP A 215 -12.94 38.26 -31.48
N THR A 216 -13.51 39.42 -31.77
CA THR A 216 -14.96 39.71 -31.75
C THR A 216 -15.50 39.93 -33.17
N GLU A 217 -15.16 39.03 -34.08
CA GLU A 217 -15.71 39.01 -35.44
C GLU A 217 -17.06 38.26 -35.50
N GLU A 218 -18.17 38.99 -35.32
CA GLU A 218 -19.44 38.64 -35.95
C GLU A 218 -19.59 39.41 -37.28
N GLU A 219 -19.60 38.68 -38.39
CA GLU A 219 -19.82 39.20 -39.75
C GLU A 219 -21.25 39.77 -39.95
N PRO A 220 -21.47 40.73 -40.87
CA PRO A 220 -21.83 42.07 -40.40
C PRO A 220 -23.17 42.61 -40.93
N SER A 221 -23.77 43.56 -40.19
CA SER A 221 -24.98 44.27 -40.62
C SER A 221 -25.00 45.77 -40.30
N GLY A 222 -24.48 46.58 -41.23
CA GLY A 222 -25.07 47.88 -41.63
C GLY A 222 -25.11 49.10 -40.67
N ALA A 223 -24.77 50.26 -41.24
CA ALA A 223 -25.18 51.62 -40.84
C ALA A 223 -24.45 52.34 -39.67
N ILE A 224 -23.33 52.97 -40.03
CA ILE A 224 -23.04 54.42 -39.85
C ILE A 224 -23.24 55.06 -38.46
N CYS A 225 -22.13 55.58 -37.89
CA CYS A 225 -22.03 57.01 -37.52
C CYS A 225 -20.55 57.45 -37.37
N MET A 226 -20.30 58.76 -37.38
CA MET A 226 -18.96 59.38 -37.33
C MET A 226 -18.68 60.08 -35.99
N GLU A 227 -17.40 60.27 -35.66
CA GLU A 227 -16.88 61.51 -35.04
C GLU A 227 -15.42 61.74 -35.47
N ALA A 228 -14.88 62.96 -35.35
CA ALA A 228 -13.70 63.40 -36.12
C ALA A 228 -12.41 63.72 -35.31
N GLY A 229 -11.24 63.51 -35.94
CA GLY A 229 -9.90 63.85 -35.41
C GLY A 229 -8.88 64.20 -36.51
N LYS A 230 -7.82 64.95 -36.18
CA LYS A 230 -6.92 65.60 -37.16
C LYS A 230 -5.49 65.78 -36.61
N VAL A 231 -4.40 65.82 -37.40
CA VAL A 231 -4.26 65.63 -38.87
C VAL A 231 -3.44 64.32 -39.13
N SER A 232 -2.34 64.13 -39.90
CA SER A 232 -1.49 64.99 -40.75
C SER A 232 -0.72 64.21 -41.82
N ALA A 233 -0.49 64.86 -42.96
CA ALA A 233 0.62 64.74 -43.94
C ALA A 233 1.16 63.37 -44.41
N ASP A 234 0.92 63.11 -45.70
CA ASP A 234 1.81 62.50 -46.71
C ASP A 234 2.69 61.28 -46.35
N SER A 235 2.15 60.10 -46.66
CA SER A 235 2.94 58.94 -47.13
C SER A 235 2.14 58.16 -48.18
N ALA A 236 2.82 57.44 -49.07
CA ALA A 236 2.17 56.73 -50.17
C ALA A 236 1.52 55.42 -49.69
N ILE A 237 0.28 55.15 -50.15
CA ILE A 237 -0.45 53.93 -49.77
C ILE A 237 0.17 52.72 -50.47
N VAL A 238 0.93 51.91 -49.72
CA VAL A 238 1.53 50.65 -50.15
C VAL A 238 0.41 49.63 -50.45
N LYS A 239 0.55 48.87 -51.55
CA LYS A 239 -0.50 47.93 -52.01
C LYS A 239 -0.04 46.47 -52.06
N SER A 240 1.25 46.22 -52.18
CA SER A 240 1.82 44.86 -52.10
C SER A 240 3.29 44.91 -51.68
N TYR A 241 3.80 43.76 -51.24
CA TYR A 241 5.21 43.57 -50.89
C TYR A 241 5.83 42.55 -51.85
N LYS A 242 7.04 42.80 -52.33
CA LYS A 242 7.76 41.94 -53.27
C LYS A 242 9.03 41.42 -52.62
N CYS A 243 9.17 40.12 -52.47
CA CYS A 243 10.43 39.52 -52.05
C CYS A 243 11.48 39.72 -53.15
N ASN A 244 12.62 40.32 -52.83
CA ASN A 244 13.68 40.59 -53.80
C ASN A 244 14.44 39.30 -54.16
N ASP A 245 14.65 38.40 -53.19
CA ASP A 245 15.35 37.12 -53.35
C ASP A 245 14.65 36.13 -54.32
N CYS A 246 13.32 36.20 -54.43
CA CYS A 246 12.54 35.27 -55.28
C CYS A 246 11.52 35.93 -56.21
N GLY A 247 11.49 37.26 -56.28
CA GLY A 247 10.61 38.05 -57.14
C GLY A 247 9.11 37.97 -56.83
N ARG A 248 8.69 37.23 -55.79
CA ARG A 248 7.28 36.93 -55.49
C ARG A 248 6.59 38.13 -54.84
N ILE A 249 5.46 38.54 -55.42
CA ILE A 249 4.58 39.59 -54.90
C ILE A 249 3.56 38.98 -53.92
N LEU A 250 3.30 39.69 -52.83
CA LEU A 250 2.58 39.28 -51.63
C LEU A 250 1.58 40.38 -51.26
N SER A 251 0.31 40.04 -51.07
CA SER A 251 -0.79 41.02 -50.99
C SER A 251 -1.13 41.52 -49.58
N SER A 252 -0.37 41.13 -48.55
CA SER A 252 -0.59 41.50 -47.15
C SER A 252 0.64 41.17 -46.31
N MET A 253 0.85 41.89 -45.21
CA MET A 253 1.95 41.66 -44.26
C MET A 253 1.96 40.22 -43.70
N ALA A 254 0.78 39.65 -43.40
CA ALA A 254 0.68 38.26 -42.94
C ALA A 254 1.17 37.23 -43.98
N ASN A 255 1.03 37.55 -45.29
CA ASN A 255 1.60 36.71 -46.36
C ASN A 255 3.13 36.88 -46.49
N LEU A 256 3.68 38.02 -46.07
CA LEU A 256 5.12 38.27 -46.00
C LEU A 256 5.75 37.49 -44.84
N GLU A 257 5.14 37.52 -43.66
CA GLU A 257 5.58 36.73 -42.50
C GLU A 257 5.49 35.22 -42.77
N LEU A 258 4.40 34.75 -43.37
CA LEU A 258 4.26 33.34 -43.79
C LEU A 258 5.23 32.93 -44.92
N HIS A 259 5.71 33.88 -45.73
CA HIS A 259 6.77 33.61 -46.72
C HIS A 259 8.14 33.55 -46.04
N ALA A 260 8.49 34.57 -45.24
CA ALA A 260 9.75 34.63 -44.48
C ALA A 260 9.95 33.39 -43.59
N ASN A 261 8.92 33.00 -42.82
CA ASN A 261 8.96 31.82 -41.95
C ASN A 261 9.03 30.47 -42.72
N LYS A 262 8.77 30.47 -44.03
CA LYS A 262 8.71 29.24 -44.85
C LYS A 262 9.85 29.10 -45.86
N SER A 263 10.46 30.19 -46.30
CA SER A 263 11.65 30.18 -47.18
C SER A 263 12.92 30.73 -46.52
N GLY A 264 12.82 31.39 -45.36
CA GLY A 264 13.95 32.06 -44.71
C GLY A 264 14.41 33.35 -45.40
N HIS A 265 13.63 33.88 -46.33
CA HIS A 265 13.98 35.11 -47.06
C HIS A 265 13.60 36.35 -46.24
N SER A 266 14.46 37.36 -46.25
CA SER A 266 14.31 38.58 -45.44
C SER A 266 14.31 39.88 -46.25
N ASP A 267 14.67 39.85 -47.53
CA ASP A 267 14.71 41.05 -48.37
C ASP A 267 13.38 41.25 -49.12
N PHE A 268 12.67 42.33 -48.79
CA PHE A 268 11.36 42.69 -49.34
C PHE A 268 11.32 44.18 -49.71
N SER A 269 10.88 44.48 -50.92
CA SER A 269 10.58 45.84 -51.40
C SER A 269 9.07 46.10 -51.41
N GLU A 270 8.66 47.33 -51.09
CA GLU A 270 7.27 47.76 -51.22
C GLU A 270 6.93 48.05 -52.69
N SER A 271 5.75 47.62 -53.14
CA SER A 271 5.31 47.75 -54.53
C SER A 271 3.88 48.30 -54.62
N THR A 272 3.63 48.96 -55.75
CA THR A 272 2.31 49.51 -56.13
C THR A 272 1.52 48.57 -57.04
N GLU A 273 2.09 47.41 -57.41
CA GLU A 273 1.46 46.41 -58.27
C GLU A 273 0.34 45.67 -57.53
N GLU A 274 -0.91 45.89 -57.96
CA GLU A 274 -2.08 45.17 -57.46
C GLU A 274 -2.11 43.72 -58.00
N VAL A 275 -1.97 42.75 -57.10
CA VAL A 275 -2.05 41.33 -57.45
C VAL A 275 -3.47 41.02 -57.91
N LYS A 276 -3.65 40.68 -59.19
CA LYS A 276 -4.95 40.25 -59.74
C LYS A 276 -5.54 39.15 -58.85
N PRO A 277 -6.76 39.31 -58.32
CA PRO A 277 -7.36 38.30 -57.48
C PRO A 277 -7.57 37.03 -58.29
N LEU A 278 -7.07 35.90 -57.77
CA LEU A 278 -7.27 34.58 -58.38
C LEU A 278 -8.75 34.35 -58.70
N THR A 279 -9.06 33.70 -59.82
CA THR A 279 -10.45 33.48 -60.22
C THR A 279 -11.17 32.61 -59.18
N GLU A 280 -12.50 32.73 -59.09
CA GLU A 280 -13.25 31.95 -58.11
C GLU A 280 -13.10 30.44 -58.30
N GLU A 281 -12.97 29.98 -59.54
CA GLU A 281 -12.80 28.57 -59.87
C GLU A 281 -11.43 28.05 -59.41
N GLU A 282 -10.35 28.79 -59.64
CA GLU A 282 -9.02 28.45 -59.11
C GLU A 282 -8.96 28.48 -57.58
N LYS A 283 -9.72 29.37 -56.92
CA LYS A 283 -9.85 29.39 -55.46
C LYS A 283 -10.60 28.16 -54.95
N LYS A 284 -11.73 27.80 -55.59
CA LYS A 284 -12.54 26.61 -55.25
C LYS A 284 -11.70 25.33 -55.42
N ALA A 285 -10.98 25.19 -56.54
CA ALA A 285 -10.06 24.07 -56.78
C ALA A 285 -8.96 23.94 -55.72
N LYS A 286 -8.29 25.04 -55.34
CA LYS A 286 -7.24 25.02 -54.29
C LYS A 286 -7.81 24.73 -52.90
N VAL A 287 -9.02 25.19 -52.59
CA VAL A 287 -9.72 24.84 -51.35
C VAL A 287 -10.08 23.35 -51.33
N GLU A 288 -10.44 22.76 -52.46
CA GLU A 288 -10.69 21.31 -52.58
C GLU A 288 -9.40 20.49 -52.47
N GLU A 289 -8.30 20.91 -53.09
CA GLU A 289 -6.97 20.31 -52.92
C GLU A 289 -6.53 20.31 -51.45
N ILE A 290 -6.67 21.45 -50.76
CA ILE A 290 -6.37 21.58 -49.32
C ILE A 290 -7.29 20.68 -48.48
N LYS A 291 -8.58 20.59 -48.79
CA LYS A 291 -9.52 19.66 -48.12
C LYS A 291 -9.11 18.21 -48.32
N GLN A 292 -8.69 17.81 -49.52
CA GLN A 292 -8.19 16.46 -49.82
C GLN A 292 -6.90 16.15 -49.06
N LEU A 293 -5.94 17.08 -49.01
CA LEU A 293 -4.70 16.93 -48.22
C LEU A 293 -4.97 16.82 -46.71
N LEU A 294 -5.91 17.60 -46.18
CA LEU A 294 -6.34 17.50 -44.78
C LEU A 294 -7.07 16.19 -44.48
N ALA A 295 -7.91 15.69 -45.40
CA ALA A 295 -8.55 14.39 -45.27
C ALA A 295 -7.54 13.24 -45.29
N ALA A 296 -6.57 13.26 -46.23
CA ALA A 296 -5.50 12.28 -46.31
C ALA A 296 -4.63 12.27 -45.04
N LYS A 297 -4.28 13.45 -44.51
CA LYS A 297 -3.50 13.57 -43.27
C LYS A 297 -4.27 13.11 -42.02
N LYS A 298 -5.60 13.29 -41.99
CA LYS A 298 -6.46 12.70 -40.94
C LYS A 298 -6.50 11.17 -41.04
N ALA A 299 -6.68 10.62 -42.24
CA ALA A 299 -6.70 9.16 -42.47
C ALA A 299 -5.36 8.49 -42.11
N GLN A 300 -4.22 9.12 -42.44
CA GLN A 300 -2.89 8.65 -42.02
C GLN A 300 -2.75 8.58 -40.50
N ARG A 301 -3.16 9.64 -39.78
CA ARG A 301 -3.15 9.66 -38.31
C ARG A 301 -4.05 8.57 -37.73
N GLU A 302 -5.25 8.39 -38.26
CA GLU A 302 -6.18 7.35 -37.81
C GLU A 302 -5.59 5.93 -38.03
N GLU A 303 -4.84 5.70 -39.10
CA GLU A 303 -4.13 4.45 -39.34
C GLU A 303 -2.93 4.25 -38.39
N GLU A 304 -2.21 5.32 -38.04
CA GLU A 304 -1.14 5.32 -37.05
C GLU A 304 -1.67 5.05 -35.63
N GLU A 305 -2.76 5.68 -35.23
CA GLU A 305 -3.45 5.44 -33.95
C GLU A 305 -3.96 3.98 -33.87
N LYS A 306 -4.52 3.43 -34.96
CA LYS A 306 -4.88 2.00 -35.05
C LYS A 306 -3.65 1.08 -34.89
N LYS A 307 -2.52 1.41 -35.54
CA LYS A 307 -1.26 0.66 -35.39
C LYS A 307 -0.73 0.73 -33.94
N GLN A 308 -0.76 1.91 -33.31
CA GLN A 308 -0.35 2.08 -31.92
C GLN A 308 -1.25 1.29 -30.97
N ASN A 309 -2.58 1.35 -31.12
CA ASN A 309 -3.52 0.57 -30.30
C ASN A 309 -3.29 -0.95 -30.41
N VAL A 310 -3.01 -1.46 -31.62
CA VAL A 310 -2.64 -2.88 -31.83
C VAL A 310 -1.29 -3.23 -31.18
N LEU A 311 -0.31 -2.32 -31.21
CA LEU A 311 0.98 -2.50 -30.55
C LEU A 311 0.85 -2.49 -29.02
N SER A 312 0.08 -1.56 -28.44
CA SER A 312 -0.17 -1.45 -27.00
C SER A 312 -0.90 -2.69 -26.45
N GLU A 313 -1.93 -3.17 -27.14
CA GLU A 313 -2.62 -4.43 -26.76
C GLU A 313 -1.70 -5.66 -26.93
N LYS A 314 -0.82 -5.66 -27.94
CA LYS A 314 0.20 -6.71 -28.10
C LYS A 314 1.25 -6.67 -26.97
N GLN A 315 1.68 -5.48 -26.54
CA GLN A 315 2.57 -5.29 -25.40
C GLN A 315 1.90 -5.75 -24.10
N ARG A 316 0.67 -5.33 -23.81
CA ARG A 316 -0.11 -5.79 -22.64
C ARG A 316 -0.22 -7.32 -22.58
N ARG A 317 -0.53 -7.96 -23.73
CA ARG A 317 -0.54 -9.43 -23.86
C ARG A 317 0.84 -10.07 -23.66
N ASN A 318 1.93 -9.40 -24.05
CA ASN A 318 3.28 -9.90 -23.84
C ASN A 318 3.68 -9.81 -22.36
N MET A 319 3.50 -8.65 -21.73
CA MET A 319 3.76 -8.46 -20.29
C MET A 319 2.95 -9.45 -19.44
N GLY A 320 1.66 -9.68 -19.75
CA GLY A 320 0.85 -10.68 -19.06
C GLY A 320 1.39 -12.11 -19.20
N LYS A 321 1.90 -12.48 -20.39
CA LYS A 321 2.56 -13.78 -20.62
C LYS A 321 3.92 -13.88 -19.92
N GLU A 322 4.65 -12.77 -19.83
CA GLU A 322 5.96 -12.70 -19.19
C GLU A 322 5.84 -12.81 -17.67
N MET A 323 4.91 -12.07 -17.05
CA MET A 323 4.55 -12.19 -15.64
C MET A 323 4.02 -13.59 -15.27
N ALA A 324 3.30 -14.25 -16.19
CA ALA A 324 2.90 -15.64 -16.00
C ALA A 324 4.10 -16.61 -16.02
N LYS A 325 5.05 -16.42 -16.93
CA LYS A 325 6.29 -17.23 -17.01
C LYS A 325 7.19 -17.04 -15.80
N THR A 326 7.46 -15.79 -15.39
CA THR A 326 8.33 -15.50 -14.24
C THR A 326 7.71 -16.04 -12.95
N ARG A 327 6.39 -15.96 -12.79
CA ARG A 327 5.68 -16.65 -11.69
C ARG A 327 5.85 -18.17 -11.75
N GLU A 328 5.63 -18.79 -12.91
CA GLU A 328 5.78 -20.25 -13.06
C GLU A 328 7.23 -20.71 -12.77
N GLU A 329 8.22 -19.90 -13.12
CA GLU A 329 9.63 -20.15 -12.85
C GLU A 329 9.99 -19.98 -11.36
N MET A 330 9.49 -18.94 -10.70
CA MET A 330 9.61 -18.78 -9.24
C MET A 330 8.95 -19.95 -8.48
N GLU A 331 7.74 -20.37 -8.88
CA GLU A 331 7.06 -21.53 -8.27
C GLU A 331 7.83 -22.84 -8.52
N LYS A 332 8.46 -23.01 -9.69
CA LYS A 332 9.35 -24.17 -9.96
C LYS A 332 10.57 -24.15 -9.04
N ASP A 333 11.21 -23.00 -8.84
CA ASP A 333 12.39 -22.88 -8.00
C ASP A 333 12.10 -23.04 -6.51
N GLU A 334 10.97 -22.54 -6.03
CA GLU A 334 10.50 -22.83 -4.68
C GLU A 334 10.27 -24.33 -4.47
N ARG A 335 9.58 -25.00 -5.42
CA ARG A 335 9.38 -26.47 -5.38
C ARG A 335 10.73 -27.21 -5.38
N LYS A 336 11.72 -26.80 -6.19
CA LYS A 336 13.09 -27.35 -6.16
C LYS A 336 13.73 -27.18 -4.78
N ARG A 337 13.66 -25.99 -4.16
CA ARG A 337 14.21 -25.71 -2.83
C ARG A 337 13.57 -26.59 -1.75
N ILE A 338 12.24 -26.74 -1.76
CA ILE A 338 11.50 -27.60 -0.82
C ILE A 338 11.89 -29.07 -0.99
N ILE A 339 12.01 -29.56 -2.22
CA ILE A 339 12.44 -30.95 -2.50
C ILE A 339 13.88 -31.17 -2.03
N TYR A 340 14.79 -30.24 -2.30
CA TYR A 340 16.18 -30.30 -1.85
C TYR A 340 16.31 -30.30 -0.33
N ALA A 341 15.57 -29.42 0.37
CA ALA A 341 15.53 -29.39 1.84
C ALA A 341 15.04 -30.73 2.42
N LYS A 342 13.92 -31.26 1.92
CA LYS A 342 13.39 -32.59 2.33
C LYS A 342 14.32 -33.75 1.99
N LYS A 343 15.16 -33.63 0.94
CA LYS A 343 16.19 -34.62 0.63
C LYS A 343 17.33 -34.55 1.65
N LYS A 344 17.85 -33.35 1.93
CA LYS A 344 18.91 -33.13 2.92
C LYS A 344 18.48 -33.60 4.32
N GLU A 345 17.28 -33.24 4.76
CA GLU A 345 16.71 -33.70 6.03
C GLU A 345 16.68 -35.24 6.14
N LYS A 346 16.24 -35.93 5.07
CA LYS A 346 16.25 -37.41 5.01
C LYS A 346 17.66 -38.01 5.04
N GLU A 347 18.63 -37.36 4.39
CA GLU A 347 20.04 -37.79 4.39
C GLU A 347 20.70 -37.56 5.77
N ASP A 348 20.48 -36.42 6.40
CA ASP A 348 21.04 -36.10 7.73
C ASP A 348 20.38 -36.98 8.82
N ALA A 349 19.07 -37.20 8.75
CA ALA A 349 18.38 -38.17 9.60
C ALA A 349 18.82 -39.63 9.33
N LYS A 350 19.32 -39.97 8.12
CA LYS A 350 19.95 -41.27 7.85
C LYS A 350 21.32 -41.36 8.54
N LYS A 351 22.16 -40.32 8.43
CA LYS A 351 23.47 -40.26 9.11
C LYS A 351 23.33 -40.41 10.61
N GLU A 352 22.35 -39.76 11.24
CA GLU A 352 22.14 -39.86 12.69
C GLU A 352 21.64 -41.25 13.11
N ARG A 353 20.71 -41.87 12.36
CA ARG A 353 20.33 -43.27 12.59
C ARG A 353 21.51 -44.24 12.44
N GLU A 354 22.46 -43.92 11.56
CA GLU A 354 23.68 -44.71 11.39
C GLU A 354 24.69 -44.48 12.53
N ARG A 355 24.82 -43.23 13.02
CA ARG A 355 25.63 -42.88 14.20
C ARG A 355 25.15 -43.67 15.43
N ILE A 356 23.85 -43.60 15.73
CA ILE A 356 23.22 -44.33 16.84
C ILE A 356 23.39 -45.86 16.65
N ARG A 357 23.24 -46.37 15.43
CA ARG A 357 23.47 -47.81 15.16
C ARG A 357 24.90 -48.24 15.47
N ARG A 358 25.90 -47.44 15.07
CA ARG A 358 27.33 -47.69 15.31
C ARG A 358 27.69 -47.62 16.79
N GLU A 359 27.07 -46.70 17.52
CA GLU A 359 27.20 -46.52 18.97
C GLU A 359 26.63 -47.74 19.74
N ILE A 360 25.44 -48.22 19.35
CA ILE A 360 24.84 -49.46 19.88
C ILE A 360 25.65 -50.70 19.50
N GLU A 361 26.28 -50.72 18.32
CA GLU A 361 27.15 -51.82 17.89
C GLU A 361 28.46 -51.86 18.69
N ALA A 362 29.05 -50.71 19.03
CA ALA A 362 30.21 -50.59 19.89
C ALA A 362 29.92 -51.07 21.33
N ASP A 363 28.83 -50.61 21.96
CA ASP A 363 28.40 -51.09 23.28
C ASP A 363 28.17 -52.62 23.29
N LYS A 364 27.51 -53.16 22.25
CA LYS A 364 27.30 -54.61 22.10
C LYS A 364 28.62 -55.38 21.93
N LEU A 365 29.60 -54.80 21.24
CA LEU A 365 30.93 -55.41 21.08
C LEU A 365 31.71 -55.39 22.40
N GLU A 366 31.68 -54.29 23.15
CA GLU A 366 32.31 -54.17 24.46
C GLU A 366 31.69 -55.13 25.48
N ARG A 367 30.35 -55.19 25.57
CA ARG A 367 29.66 -56.17 26.42
C ARG A 367 30.01 -57.62 26.06
N ARG A 368 30.19 -57.91 24.77
CA ARG A 368 30.63 -59.23 24.29
C ARG A 368 32.08 -59.54 24.69
N ALA A 369 33.00 -58.58 24.52
CA ALA A 369 34.39 -58.72 24.92
C ALA A 369 34.54 -58.92 26.45
N ASN A 370 33.81 -58.14 27.24
CA ASN A 370 33.76 -58.22 28.70
C ASN A 370 32.86 -59.38 29.23
N LYS A 371 32.45 -60.32 28.38
CA LYS A 371 31.64 -61.52 28.72
C LYS A 371 30.39 -61.20 29.57
N GLY A 372 29.71 -60.09 29.26
CA GLY A 372 28.50 -59.62 29.93
C GLY A 372 28.71 -58.88 31.26
N LYS A 373 29.94 -58.72 31.74
CA LYS A 373 30.23 -57.97 32.99
C LYS A 373 30.61 -56.52 32.69
N ILE A 374 29.69 -55.60 32.97
CA ILE A 374 29.91 -54.15 32.83
C ILE A 374 30.88 -53.69 33.94
N LYS A 375 31.91 -52.92 33.58
CA LYS A 375 32.72 -52.16 34.53
C LYS A 375 32.18 -50.73 34.62
N SER A 376 32.02 -50.25 35.86
CA SER A 376 31.38 -48.98 36.25
C SER A 376 29.85 -48.93 36.04
N SER A 377 29.19 -48.13 36.88
CA SER A 377 27.80 -47.72 36.69
C SER A 377 27.77 -46.58 35.67
N LEU A 378 27.01 -46.72 34.58
CA LEU A 378 26.87 -45.62 33.63
C LEU A 378 26.24 -44.41 34.33
N GLY A 379 26.93 -43.27 34.26
CA GLY A 379 26.38 -41.99 34.67
C GLY A 379 25.28 -41.53 33.71
N VAL A 380 24.40 -40.65 34.20
CA VAL A 380 23.30 -40.10 33.40
C VAL A 380 23.84 -39.07 32.39
N ASP A 381 24.15 -39.54 31.19
CA ASP A 381 23.98 -38.80 29.92
C ASP A 381 24.21 -39.73 28.72
N GLY A 382 23.20 -40.57 28.40
CA GLY A 382 23.28 -41.49 27.26
C GLY A 382 22.20 -42.56 27.22
N TYR A 383 21.05 -42.25 26.61
CA TYR A 383 19.94 -43.17 26.28
C TYR A 383 19.15 -43.77 27.46
N ASN A 384 17.81 -43.63 27.43
CA ASN A 384 16.91 -44.15 28.46
C ASN A 384 16.02 -45.29 27.90
N PRO A 385 16.24 -46.56 28.29
CA PRO A 385 15.50 -47.72 27.77
C PRO A 385 14.25 -48.09 28.61
N SER A 386 13.43 -47.11 29.03
CA SER A 386 12.17 -47.36 29.78
C SER A 386 10.92 -47.33 28.88
N ALA A 387 10.81 -48.35 28.01
CA ALA A 387 9.61 -48.58 27.18
C ALA A 387 9.28 -50.08 26.99
N ILE A 388 9.57 -50.89 28.01
CA ILE A 388 8.93 -52.19 28.30
C ILE A 388 8.96 -52.32 29.83
N GLN A 389 7.79 -52.39 30.45
CA GLN A 389 7.64 -53.04 31.76
C GLN A 389 7.11 -54.45 31.49
N TYR A 390 7.73 -55.44 32.12
CA TYR A 390 7.10 -56.72 32.40
C TYR A 390 6.93 -56.76 33.91
N ASP A 391 5.70 -56.81 34.37
CA ASP A 391 5.41 -56.90 35.81
C ASP A 391 5.85 -58.26 36.35
N LYS A 392 6.40 -58.26 37.56
CA LYS A 392 6.67 -59.48 38.30
C LYS A 392 6.67 -59.18 39.80
N ASP A 393 5.67 -59.70 40.49
CA ASP A 393 5.54 -59.61 41.94
C ASP A 393 6.63 -60.40 42.68
N ASP A 394 7.04 -59.87 43.83
CA ASP A 394 7.37 -60.58 45.08
C ASP A 394 7.36 -59.53 46.22
N GLY A 395 6.96 -59.90 47.45
CA GLY A 395 6.42 -58.96 48.45
C GLY A 395 7.19 -58.73 49.77
N ALA A 396 6.49 -58.12 50.74
CA ALA A 396 6.90 -57.71 52.11
C ALA A 396 7.78 -56.42 52.21
N ASP A 397 7.58 -55.48 53.14
CA ASP A 397 6.51 -55.26 54.15
C ASP A 397 6.32 -53.74 54.47
N ALA A 398 5.32 -53.39 55.29
CA ALA A 398 4.79 -52.08 55.72
C ALA A 398 5.77 -50.96 56.17
N PRO A 399 5.33 -49.67 56.36
CA PRO A 399 3.95 -49.15 56.35
C PRO A 399 3.69 -47.95 55.39
N VAL A 400 2.45 -47.46 55.36
CA VAL A 400 1.94 -46.45 54.41
C VAL A 400 1.56 -45.12 55.09
N GLU A 401 2.14 -44.01 54.62
CA GLU A 401 1.52 -42.67 54.69
C GLU A 401 1.11 -42.17 53.30
N LYS A 402 0.08 -41.31 53.24
CA LYS A 402 -0.54 -40.85 52.00
C LYS A 402 -0.02 -39.47 51.59
N VAL A 403 0.71 -39.39 50.48
CA VAL A 403 0.85 -38.13 49.72
C VAL A 403 0.61 -38.41 48.22
N SER A 404 -0.19 -37.56 47.59
CA SER A 404 -0.65 -37.70 46.20
C SER A 404 0.20 -36.94 45.19
N ALA A 405 0.05 -37.32 43.91
CA ALA A 405 0.40 -36.57 42.69
C ALA A 405 1.88 -36.50 42.25
N ILE A 406 2.20 -37.37 41.28
CA ILE A 406 3.03 -37.14 40.07
C ILE A 406 4.03 -35.97 40.14
N PRO A 407 5.34 -36.21 40.38
CA PRO A 407 6.36 -35.18 40.27
C PRO A 407 6.60 -34.79 38.79
N LYS A 408 6.31 -33.54 38.45
CA LYS A 408 6.71 -32.93 37.16
C LYS A 408 8.23 -32.75 37.12
N LYS A 409 8.84 -32.85 35.93
CA LYS A 409 10.30 -32.76 35.72
C LYS A 409 10.92 -31.57 36.47
N THR A 410 11.76 -31.87 37.47
CA THR A 410 12.53 -30.87 38.20
C THR A 410 13.61 -30.26 37.31
N LYS A 411 13.79 -28.94 37.39
CA LYS A 411 14.90 -28.24 36.73
C LYS A 411 16.16 -28.48 37.56
N THR A 412 17.27 -28.86 36.93
CA THR A 412 18.59 -28.90 37.57
C THR A 412 18.98 -27.48 38.00
N VAL A 413 19.03 -27.23 39.29
CA VAL A 413 19.39 -25.92 39.84
C VAL A 413 20.92 -25.77 39.78
N ASP A 414 21.39 -24.96 38.83
CA ASP A 414 22.77 -24.43 38.83
C ASP A 414 23.03 -23.72 40.18
N THR A 415 24.16 -24.01 40.82
CA THR A 415 24.51 -23.57 42.18
C THR A 415 25.56 -22.45 42.24
N ARG A 416 26.06 -21.97 41.08
CA ARG A 416 27.14 -20.95 41.01
C ARG A 416 26.68 -19.57 41.52
N ASP A 417 27.60 -18.68 41.85
CA ASP A 417 27.26 -17.35 42.36
C ASP A 417 26.50 -16.46 41.33
N LYS A 418 25.64 -15.55 41.84
CA LYS A 418 24.83 -14.60 41.08
C LYS A 418 25.70 -13.69 40.20
N ASN A 419 26.86 -13.24 40.70
CA ASN A 419 27.82 -12.42 39.96
C ASN A 419 28.49 -13.22 38.84
N THR A 420 28.99 -14.43 39.15
CA THR A 420 29.61 -15.31 38.14
C THR A 420 28.63 -15.61 37.00
N ARG A 421 27.38 -15.98 37.31
CA ARG A 421 26.34 -16.25 36.28
C ARG A 421 26.05 -15.04 35.41
N MET A 422 26.05 -13.83 35.96
CA MET A 422 25.84 -12.61 35.18
C MET A 422 26.98 -12.38 34.19
N ASN A 423 28.23 -12.45 34.65
CA ASN A 423 29.40 -12.27 33.78
C ASN A 423 29.47 -13.35 32.69
N ASP A 424 29.17 -14.61 33.04
CA ASP A 424 28.99 -15.75 32.12
C ASP A 424 28.02 -15.46 30.96
N LEU A 425 26.96 -14.69 31.23
CA LEU A 425 25.91 -14.35 30.26
C LEU A 425 26.30 -13.11 29.44
N LEU A 426 26.88 -12.08 30.06
CA LEU A 426 27.36 -10.89 29.35
C LEU A 426 28.43 -11.25 28.32
N THR A 427 29.41 -12.09 28.68
CA THR A 427 30.42 -12.58 27.74
C THR A 427 29.83 -13.42 26.60
N LYS A 428 28.77 -14.21 26.85
CA LYS A 428 28.05 -14.96 25.79
C LYS A 428 27.25 -14.03 24.87
N ILE A 429 26.71 -12.93 25.37
CA ILE A 429 26.09 -11.89 24.54
C ILE A 429 27.15 -11.15 23.71
N GLY A 430 28.32 -10.84 24.29
CA GLY A 430 29.46 -10.23 23.60
C GLY A 430 30.07 -11.12 22.49
N GLN A 431 29.91 -12.45 22.57
CA GLN A 431 30.28 -13.38 21.49
C GLN A 431 29.38 -13.27 20.25
N HIS A 432 28.17 -12.71 20.34
CA HIS A 432 27.27 -12.48 19.20
C HIS A 432 27.67 -11.21 18.40
N ARG A 433 28.89 -11.21 17.84
CA ARG A 433 29.45 -10.07 17.08
C ARG A 433 28.89 -9.90 15.66
N ALA A 434 28.17 -10.89 15.13
CA ALA A 434 27.56 -10.80 13.80
C ALA A 434 26.63 -9.59 13.69
N GLY A 435 26.86 -8.73 12.68
CA GLY A 435 26.01 -7.58 12.36
C GLY A 435 25.92 -6.48 13.42
N GLY A 436 26.65 -6.56 14.53
CA GLY A 436 26.51 -5.67 15.69
C GLY A 436 25.35 -6.01 16.64
N ASP A 437 24.74 -7.20 16.54
CA ASP A 437 23.52 -7.49 17.29
C ASP A 437 23.74 -7.71 18.80
N GLY A 438 24.91 -8.23 19.21
CA GLY A 438 25.31 -8.29 20.63
C GLY A 438 25.37 -6.90 21.29
N GLU A 439 25.98 -5.92 20.62
CA GLU A 439 26.08 -4.53 21.09
C GLU A 439 24.70 -3.86 21.18
N ARG A 440 23.83 -4.06 20.17
CA ARG A 440 22.43 -3.58 20.18
C ARG A 440 21.61 -4.20 21.31
N CYS A 441 21.92 -5.44 21.71
CA CYS A 441 21.29 -6.11 22.84
C CYS A 441 21.82 -5.57 24.19
N LEU A 442 23.13 -5.43 24.35
CA LEU A 442 23.73 -4.85 25.57
C LEU A 442 23.22 -3.43 25.81
N ASN A 443 23.16 -2.59 24.76
CA ASN A 443 22.57 -1.25 24.84
C ASN A 443 21.09 -1.28 25.25
N LEU A 444 20.27 -2.19 24.71
CA LEU A 444 18.85 -2.30 25.10
C LEU A 444 18.67 -2.80 26.54
N LEU A 445 19.50 -3.75 26.99
CA LEU A 445 19.52 -4.22 28.38
C LEU A 445 19.95 -3.10 29.33
N LYS A 446 20.95 -2.29 28.95
CA LYS A 446 21.35 -1.06 29.65
C LYS A 446 20.17 -0.07 29.75
N THR A 447 19.38 0.13 28.69
CA THR A 447 18.19 1.02 28.77
C THR A 447 17.15 0.49 29.76
N PHE A 448 16.80 -0.79 29.74
CA PHE A 448 15.78 -1.34 30.65
C PHE A 448 16.22 -1.30 32.11
N ILE A 449 17.48 -1.65 32.41
CA ILE A 449 18.01 -1.63 33.78
C ILE A 449 18.25 -0.18 34.23
N GLY A 450 18.78 0.68 33.35
CA GLY A 450 19.01 2.10 33.60
C GLY A 450 17.73 2.84 33.95
N ASN A 451 16.65 2.68 33.17
CA ASN A 451 15.38 3.35 33.44
C ASN A 451 14.78 3.01 34.81
N VAL A 452 14.99 1.77 35.31
CA VAL A 452 14.53 1.35 36.64
C VAL A 452 15.44 1.87 37.77
N VAL A 453 16.76 1.90 37.56
CA VAL A 453 17.71 2.47 38.53
C VAL A 453 17.55 3.99 38.63
N ASP A 454 17.33 4.68 37.51
CA ASP A 454 17.24 6.14 37.44
C ASP A 454 15.85 6.66 37.84
N ASN A 455 14.79 5.85 37.73
CA ASN A 455 13.40 6.23 38.07
C ASN A 455 12.67 5.08 38.79
N PRO A 456 13.08 4.69 40.01
CA PRO A 456 12.56 3.49 40.68
C PRO A 456 11.06 3.56 40.99
N THR A 457 10.53 4.75 41.27
CA THR A 457 9.10 4.95 41.59
C THR A 457 8.16 4.80 40.40
N GLU A 458 8.66 4.85 39.16
CA GLU A 458 7.80 4.84 37.96
C GLU A 458 7.47 3.42 37.48
N ALA A 459 6.29 2.92 37.87
CA ALA A 459 5.78 1.60 37.50
C ALA A 459 5.80 1.30 35.98
N LYS A 460 5.78 2.34 35.12
CA LYS A 460 5.86 2.20 33.66
C LYS A 460 7.16 1.54 33.16
N TYR A 461 8.29 1.71 33.86
CA TYR A 461 9.57 1.10 33.49
C TYR A 461 9.76 -0.33 34.04
N ARG A 462 8.97 -0.72 35.05
CA ARG A 462 9.00 -2.07 35.64
C ARG A 462 8.41 -3.15 34.70
N GLY A 463 7.77 -2.77 33.58
CA GLY A 463 7.15 -3.69 32.63
C GLY A 463 7.72 -3.63 31.22
N VAL A 464 8.36 -4.71 30.75
CA VAL A 464 8.92 -4.86 29.40
C VAL A 464 8.00 -5.73 28.53
N ASN A 465 7.47 -5.15 27.45
CA ASN A 465 6.62 -5.84 26.49
C ASN A 465 7.48 -6.77 25.58
N THR A 466 7.34 -8.09 25.69
CA THR A 466 8.12 -9.04 24.87
C THR A 466 7.57 -9.26 23.47
N ALA A 467 6.33 -8.83 23.22
CA ALA A 467 5.71 -8.86 21.89
C ALA A 467 6.27 -7.78 20.94
N GLY A 468 6.93 -6.73 21.46
CA GLY A 468 7.47 -5.61 20.69
C GLY A 468 8.64 -5.98 19.76
N LYS A 469 8.70 -5.34 18.58
CA LYS A 469 9.70 -5.62 17.52
C LYS A 469 11.14 -5.55 18.02
N ALA A 470 11.49 -4.54 18.83
CA ALA A 470 12.84 -4.37 19.37
C ALA A 470 13.25 -5.49 20.35
N TYR A 471 12.33 -5.97 21.19
CA TYR A 471 12.58 -7.12 22.06
C TYR A 471 12.73 -8.40 21.24
N LYS A 472 11.83 -8.62 20.27
CA LYS A 472 11.84 -9.81 19.39
C LYS A 472 13.12 -9.93 18.57
N SER A 473 13.68 -8.84 18.04
CA SER A 473 14.94 -8.90 17.29
C SER A 473 16.19 -8.90 18.17
N ARG A 474 16.27 -8.04 19.19
CA ARG A 474 17.52 -7.83 19.94
C ARG A 474 17.70 -8.77 21.14
N ILE A 475 16.62 -9.19 21.81
CA ILE A 475 16.69 -9.99 23.06
C ILE A 475 16.20 -11.42 22.84
N LYS A 476 15.06 -11.64 22.16
CA LYS A 476 14.50 -12.99 21.97
C LYS A 476 15.39 -13.90 21.09
N GLY A 477 16.17 -13.32 20.18
CA GLY A 477 17.08 -14.04 19.29
C GLY A 477 18.47 -14.36 19.87
N ILE A 478 18.87 -13.76 21.00
CA ILE A 478 20.24 -13.85 21.52
C ILE A 478 20.32 -14.74 22.76
N VAL A 479 21.29 -15.66 22.76
CA VAL A 479 21.40 -16.69 23.79
C VAL A 479 21.86 -16.07 25.11
N GLY A 480 20.97 -16.08 26.11
CA GLY A 480 21.25 -15.59 27.45
C GLY A 480 20.68 -14.21 27.77
N ALA A 481 20.30 -13.40 26.77
CA ALA A 481 19.77 -12.05 27.00
C ALA A 481 18.51 -12.02 27.89
N LYS A 482 17.59 -13.00 27.73
CA LYS A 482 16.45 -13.15 28.66
C LYS A 482 16.88 -13.52 30.08
N LYS A 483 17.93 -14.33 30.23
CA LYS A 483 18.43 -14.78 31.55
C LYS A 483 19.09 -13.64 32.35
N VAL A 484 19.64 -12.63 31.68
CA VAL A 484 20.12 -11.40 32.33
C VAL A 484 18.96 -10.67 33.03
N LEU A 485 17.82 -10.52 32.36
CA LEU A 485 16.62 -9.91 32.96
C LEU A 485 16.05 -10.77 34.10
N GLU A 486 16.00 -12.10 33.93
CA GLU A 486 15.57 -13.05 34.98
C GLU A 486 16.47 -12.98 36.23
N LEU A 487 17.80 -12.82 36.09
CA LEU A 487 18.74 -12.63 37.21
C LEU A 487 18.66 -11.25 37.89
N CYS A 488 17.95 -10.30 37.28
CA CYS A 488 17.67 -8.98 37.86
C CYS A 488 16.22 -8.85 38.34
N GLY A 489 15.46 -9.94 38.44
CA GLY A 489 14.12 -9.97 39.05
C GLY A 489 12.93 -9.89 38.07
N TRP A 490 13.15 -9.73 36.76
CA TRP A 490 12.04 -9.70 35.80
C TRP A 490 11.43 -11.10 35.61
N SER A 491 10.16 -11.23 35.97
CA SER A 491 9.36 -12.46 35.87
C SER A 491 8.44 -12.44 34.64
N MET A 492 7.97 -13.60 34.19
CA MET A 492 6.95 -13.68 33.13
C MET A 492 5.55 -13.43 33.72
N GLY A 493 4.93 -12.32 33.36
CA GLY A 493 3.52 -12.03 33.67
C GLY A 493 2.56 -12.61 32.63
N GLU A 494 1.27 -12.35 32.82
CA GLU A 494 0.16 -13.05 32.16
C GLU A 494 0.00 -12.72 30.65
N GLU A 495 0.48 -11.56 30.18
CA GLU A 495 0.24 -11.02 28.83
C GLU A 495 1.49 -10.98 27.92
N GLU A 496 2.34 -12.03 27.90
CA GLU A 496 3.68 -11.98 27.25
C GLU A 496 4.55 -10.78 27.73
N LYS A 497 4.28 -10.25 28.93
CA LYS A 497 4.97 -9.08 29.51
C LYS A 497 5.95 -9.54 30.58
N LEU A 498 7.20 -9.12 30.49
CA LEU A 498 8.16 -9.28 31.59
C LEU A 498 7.88 -8.19 32.62
N VAL A 499 7.61 -8.58 33.87
CA VAL A 499 7.27 -7.65 34.96
C VAL A 499 8.22 -7.86 36.13
N LEU A 500 8.81 -6.77 36.60
CA LEU A 500 9.57 -6.70 37.85
C LEU A 500 8.58 -6.48 39.02
N PRO A 501 8.51 -7.39 40.01
CA PRO A 501 7.62 -7.23 41.16
C PRO A 501 7.89 -5.95 41.98
N ILE A 502 6.90 -5.53 42.76
CA ILE A 502 7.04 -4.40 43.69
C ILE A 502 7.56 -4.94 45.03
N GLY A 503 8.77 -4.54 45.44
CA GLY A 503 9.35 -4.88 46.75
C GLY A 503 10.60 -5.78 46.73
N GLU A 504 10.88 -6.54 45.66
CA GLU A 504 12.08 -7.39 45.54
C GLU A 504 13.22 -6.70 44.74
N GLU A 505 13.41 -5.39 44.97
CA GLU A 505 14.28 -4.55 44.15
C GLU A 505 15.68 -4.34 44.75
N ASP A 506 16.60 -5.25 44.42
CA ASP A 506 18.05 -5.09 44.64
C ASP A 506 18.60 -3.92 43.77
N LEU A 507 18.28 -2.66 44.10
CA LEU A 507 18.67 -1.47 43.32
C LEU A 507 20.19 -1.36 43.15
N GLU A 508 20.95 -1.68 44.20
CA GLU A 508 22.42 -1.72 44.20
C GLU A 508 22.97 -2.81 43.25
N TRP A 509 22.35 -3.99 43.21
CA TRP A 509 22.69 -5.03 42.24
C TRP A 509 22.38 -4.59 40.81
N MET A 510 21.24 -3.95 40.56
CA MET A 510 20.87 -3.44 39.24
C MET A 510 21.85 -2.36 38.76
N ALA A 511 22.28 -1.45 39.64
CA ALA A 511 23.35 -0.49 39.35
C ALA A 511 24.69 -1.19 39.05
N ALA A 512 25.06 -2.20 39.84
CA ALA A 512 26.27 -3.00 39.59
C ALA A 512 26.20 -3.81 38.28
N VAL A 513 25.01 -4.24 37.83
CA VAL A 513 24.81 -4.90 36.53
C VAL A 513 24.88 -3.90 35.37
N ARG A 514 24.32 -2.69 35.51
CA ARG A 514 24.49 -1.59 34.54
C ARG A 514 25.97 -1.31 34.27
N GLY A 515 26.77 -1.15 35.32
CA GLY A 515 28.22 -0.93 35.18
C GLY A 515 28.96 -2.08 34.48
N LYS A 516 28.55 -3.34 34.70
CA LYS A 516 29.11 -4.51 34.00
C LYS A 516 28.72 -4.55 32.51
N ILE A 517 27.47 -4.20 32.19
CA ILE A 517 27.01 -4.07 30.80
C ILE A 517 27.78 -2.94 30.08
N GLU A 518 27.99 -1.81 30.75
CA GLU A 518 28.76 -0.68 30.23
C GLU A 518 30.24 -1.06 29.98
N ALA A 519 30.86 -1.78 30.92
CA ALA A 519 32.21 -2.32 30.73
C ALA A 519 32.29 -3.33 29.56
N GLU A 520 31.28 -4.17 29.36
CA GLU A 520 31.26 -5.13 28.24
C GLU A 520 31.03 -4.43 26.88
N ILE A 521 30.25 -3.35 26.83
CA ILE A 521 30.12 -2.49 25.64
C ILE A 521 31.45 -1.79 25.32
N VAL A 522 32.17 -1.29 26.34
CA VAL A 522 33.49 -0.68 26.13
C VAL A 522 34.51 -1.69 25.60
N LYS A 523 34.51 -2.94 26.08
CA LYS A 523 35.31 -4.02 25.47
C LYS A 523 34.92 -4.26 24.01
N PHE A 524 33.61 -4.41 23.74
CA PHE A 524 33.11 -4.66 22.38
C PHE A 524 33.61 -3.62 21.38
N ASN A 525 33.66 -2.34 21.79
CA ASN A 525 34.11 -1.22 20.97
C ASN A 525 35.63 -1.05 20.89
N ASN A 526 36.39 -1.55 21.87
CA ASN A 526 37.86 -1.51 21.90
C ASN A 526 38.52 -2.70 21.17
N ASP A 527 37.75 -3.75 20.87
CA ASP A 527 38.19 -4.94 20.12
C ASP A 527 38.02 -4.78 18.58
N PHE A 528 38.12 -3.55 18.05
CA PHE A 528 37.92 -3.17 16.64
C PHE A 528 39.12 -2.44 16.03
#